data_AF-A0A6P1C900-F1
#
_entry.id   AF-A0A6P1C900-F1
#
_cell.length_a   1.000
_cell.length_b   1.000
_cell.length_c   1.000
_cell.angle_alpha   90.00
_cell.angle_beta   90.00
_cell.angle_gamma   90.00
#
_symmetry.space_group_name_H-M   'P 1'
#
loop_
_entity.id
_entity.type
_entity.pdbx_description
1 polymer ?
#
loop_
_entity_poly.entity_id
_entity_poly.type
_entity_poly.pdbx_seq_one_letter_code
_entity_poly.pdbx_strand_id
1 'polypeptide(L)'
;MSTGFFGDISKVKYEGPDSTNPLAFRYYNKDEVVAGKRMEDHLRFAVAYWHTFTWPGGDPFGGQTFLRPWFNETMEAAKLKADVAFEFFTLLGAPYYCFHDADVRPEGKNFAENTKNLNEIVDYFAKKQADTGVKLLWGTANLFSNRRFMSGAATNPDPDVFAFSAATVKTCLDATHKLGGENYVLWGGREGYETLLNTDLKRELDQLGRFLNLVVEYKHKIGFKGTILIEPKPQEPTKHQYDYDVATVYGFLKKYGLENEVKVNIEQGHAILAGHSFEHELALANALGIFGSIDMNRNDYQSGWDTDQFPNNVPEMTLAYYQVLAGGGFKSGGTNFDAKLRRQSLDPEDLLIGHIGGMDCCARGLKAAAKMIEDKALSKPLADRYAGWDSAEGQKLLRGEYSLDQIAQWVETKDVNPQPKSGKQELLENIVNRYV
;
A
#
# COMPACT_ATOMS: atom_id res chain seq x y z
N MET A 1 -25.39 4.94 -14.14
CA MET A 1 -25.71 5.49 -15.48
C MET A 1 -24.40 5.65 -16.21
N SER A 2 -24.34 5.28 -17.50
CA SER A 2 -23.10 5.41 -18.27
C SER A 2 -22.78 6.88 -18.54
N THR A 3 -21.50 7.23 -18.48
CA THR A 3 -20.96 8.55 -18.85
C THR A 3 -20.64 8.65 -20.35
N GLY A 4 -20.66 7.51 -21.06
CA GLY A 4 -20.20 7.40 -22.44
C GLY A 4 -18.67 7.34 -22.61
N PHE A 5 -17.89 7.51 -21.54
CA PHE A 5 -16.42 7.51 -21.63
C PHE A 5 -15.83 6.14 -22.04
N PHE A 6 -16.44 5.05 -21.58
CA PHE A 6 -16.03 3.67 -21.91
C PHE A 6 -16.78 3.07 -23.12
N GLY A 7 -17.55 3.88 -23.85
CA GLY A 7 -18.34 3.41 -25.01
C GLY A 7 -19.27 2.25 -24.65
N ASP A 8 -19.25 1.19 -25.45
CA ASP A 8 -20.09 0.00 -25.29
C ASP A 8 -19.45 -1.09 -24.40
N ILE A 9 -18.36 -0.78 -23.69
CA ILE A 9 -17.68 -1.76 -22.84
C ILE A 9 -18.63 -2.20 -21.72
N SER A 10 -18.90 -3.49 -21.68
CA SER A 10 -19.71 -4.10 -20.64
C SER A 10 -18.85 -4.50 -19.43
N LYS A 11 -19.52 -4.83 -18.33
CA LYS A 11 -18.85 -5.32 -17.11
C LYS A 11 -17.91 -6.49 -17.42
N VAL A 12 -16.67 -6.38 -16.95
CA VAL A 12 -15.62 -7.41 -17.07
C VAL A 12 -16.06 -8.67 -16.33
N LYS A 13 -15.85 -9.83 -16.97
CA LYS A 13 -16.23 -11.14 -16.44
C LYS A 13 -15.03 -12.08 -16.40
N TYR A 14 -15.14 -13.09 -15.56
CA TYR A 14 -14.25 -14.24 -15.60
C TYR A 14 -14.62 -15.14 -16.78
N GLU A 15 -13.64 -15.45 -17.64
CA GLU A 15 -13.79 -16.33 -18.80
C GLU A 15 -12.86 -17.55 -18.75
N GLY A 16 -11.95 -17.61 -17.78
CA GLY A 16 -11.02 -18.72 -17.59
C GLY A 16 -9.66 -18.53 -18.28
N PRO A 17 -8.70 -19.42 -17.96
CA PRO A 17 -7.29 -19.24 -18.30
C PRO A 17 -7.00 -19.26 -19.81
N ASP A 18 -7.87 -19.91 -20.59
CA ASP A 18 -7.70 -20.05 -22.04
C ASP A 18 -8.30 -18.86 -22.83
N SER A 19 -8.92 -17.88 -22.17
CA SER A 19 -9.51 -16.73 -22.86
C SER A 19 -8.46 -15.79 -23.45
N THR A 20 -8.67 -15.42 -24.71
CA THR A 20 -7.90 -14.40 -25.42
C THR A 20 -8.54 -13.00 -25.36
N ASN A 21 -9.68 -12.85 -24.68
CA ASN A 21 -10.37 -11.57 -24.55
C ASN A 21 -9.55 -10.61 -23.64
N PRO A 22 -9.09 -9.44 -24.13
CA PRO A 22 -8.32 -8.50 -23.31
C PRO A 22 -9.17 -7.84 -22.21
N LEU A 23 -10.50 -7.86 -22.35
CA LEU A 23 -11.46 -7.27 -21.41
C LEU A 23 -12.19 -8.35 -20.59
N ALA A 24 -11.49 -9.42 -20.23
CA ALA A 24 -11.97 -10.48 -19.34
C ALA A 24 -10.87 -10.95 -18.37
N PHE A 25 -11.28 -11.41 -17.20
CA PHE A 25 -10.41 -12.07 -16.23
C PHE A 25 -10.17 -13.53 -16.60
N ARG A 26 -8.92 -13.97 -16.48
CA ARG A 26 -8.46 -15.34 -16.72
C ARG A 26 -8.27 -16.13 -15.44
N TYR A 27 -7.92 -15.43 -14.35
CA TYR A 27 -7.60 -16.02 -13.05
C TYR A 27 -8.41 -15.40 -11.92
N TYR A 28 -8.80 -14.13 -12.03
CA TYR A 28 -9.64 -13.50 -11.03
C TYR A 28 -11.11 -13.88 -11.23
N ASN A 29 -11.55 -14.91 -10.48
CA ASN A 29 -12.95 -15.19 -10.26
C ASN A 29 -13.32 -14.74 -8.85
N LYS A 30 -14.02 -13.60 -8.75
CA LYS A 30 -14.35 -12.97 -7.46
C LYS A 30 -15.06 -13.90 -6.46
N ASP A 31 -15.85 -14.86 -6.96
CA ASP A 31 -16.66 -15.77 -6.15
C ASP A 31 -15.97 -17.12 -5.89
N GLU A 32 -14.81 -17.38 -6.52
CA GLU A 32 -14.01 -18.57 -6.25
C GLU A 32 -13.54 -18.56 -4.79
N VAL A 33 -13.73 -19.68 -4.10
CA VAL A 33 -13.29 -19.88 -2.72
C VAL A 33 -11.89 -20.46 -2.74
N VAL A 34 -10.92 -19.71 -2.21
CA VAL A 34 -9.52 -20.11 -2.02
C VAL A 34 -9.24 -20.14 -0.53
N ALA A 35 -8.65 -21.22 -0.01
CA ALA A 35 -8.36 -21.34 1.43
C ALA A 35 -9.54 -20.95 2.37
N GLY A 36 -10.77 -21.27 1.97
CA GLY A 36 -11.99 -21.04 2.76
C GLY A 36 -12.59 -19.64 2.67
N LYS A 37 -12.09 -18.74 1.82
CA LYS A 37 -12.61 -17.37 1.65
C LYS A 37 -12.65 -16.99 0.16
N ARG A 38 -13.61 -16.12 -0.23
CA ARG A 38 -13.75 -15.69 -1.63
C ARG A 38 -12.52 -14.88 -2.06
N MET A 39 -12.13 -14.98 -3.32
CA MET A 39 -11.00 -14.19 -3.85
C MET A 39 -11.18 -12.68 -3.64
N GLU A 40 -12.40 -12.16 -3.86
CA GLU A 40 -12.72 -10.76 -3.63
C GLU A 40 -12.39 -10.33 -2.19
N ASP A 41 -12.70 -11.18 -1.22
CA ASP A 41 -12.49 -10.89 0.20
C ASP A 41 -11.02 -11.08 0.61
N HIS A 42 -10.27 -11.94 -0.10
CA HIS A 42 -8.83 -12.10 0.08
C HIS A 42 -8.05 -10.89 -0.45
N LEU A 43 -8.36 -10.47 -1.68
CA LEU A 43 -7.59 -9.48 -2.43
C LEU A 43 -8.04 -8.06 -2.11
N ARG A 44 -9.35 -7.86 -1.91
CA ARG A 44 -9.94 -6.56 -1.54
C ARG A 44 -9.40 -5.44 -2.43
N PHE A 45 -9.45 -5.68 -3.74
CA PHE A 45 -8.85 -4.78 -4.72
C PHE A 45 -9.41 -3.36 -4.61
N ALA A 46 -8.51 -2.39 -4.60
CA ALA A 46 -8.84 -0.97 -4.68
C ALA A 46 -8.19 -0.33 -5.90
N VAL A 47 -8.83 0.72 -6.40
CA VAL A 47 -8.30 1.54 -7.50
C VAL A 47 -7.82 2.88 -6.95
N ALA A 48 -6.57 3.23 -7.28
CA ALA A 48 -5.96 4.52 -6.97
C ALA A 48 -6.58 5.63 -7.83
N TYR A 49 -7.24 6.60 -7.20
CA TYR A 49 -7.92 7.68 -7.91
C TYR A 49 -6.95 8.65 -8.60
N TRP A 50 -5.79 8.92 -8.00
CA TRP A 50 -4.77 9.82 -8.55
C TRP A 50 -4.25 9.32 -9.90
N HIS A 51 -3.78 8.07 -9.97
CA HIS A 51 -3.24 7.52 -11.22
C HIS A 51 -4.28 7.26 -12.29
N THR A 52 -5.47 6.79 -11.89
CA THR A 52 -6.48 6.35 -12.84
C THR A 52 -7.22 7.53 -13.48
N PHE A 53 -7.48 8.60 -12.71
CA PHE A 53 -8.35 9.69 -13.17
C PHE A 53 -7.73 11.09 -13.08
N THR A 54 -6.54 11.24 -12.51
CA THR A 54 -6.00 12.58 -12.18
C THR A 54 -4.67 12.86 -12.84
N TRP A 55 -3.78 11.86 -12.94
CA TRP A 55 -2.48 12.01 -13.61
C TRP A 55 -2.68 12.29 -15.11
N PRO A 56 -2.18 13.40 -15.65
CA PRO A 56 -2.42 13.81 -17.04
C PRO A 56 -1.47 13.15 -18.05
N GLY A 57 -0.66 12.17 -17.63
CA GLY A 57 0.33 11.52 -18.46
C GLY A 57 1.58 12.38 -18.73
N GLY A 58 1.92 13.30 -17.83
CA GLY A 58 3.15 14.10 -17.87
C GLY A 58 4.31 13.43 -17.14
N ASP A 59 5.53 13.84 -17.47
CA ASP A 59 6.79 13.43 -16.84
C ASP A 59 7.77 14.63 -16.76
N PRO A 60 8.96 14.51 -16.15
CA PRO A 60 9.90 15.64 -16.05
C PRO A 60 10.38 16.25 -17.38
N PHE A 61 10.13 15.57 -18.51
CA PHE A 61 10.62 15.93 -19.84
C PHE A 61 9.48 16.24 -20.84
N GLY A 62 8.21 16.09 -20.44
CA GLY A 62 7.07 16.31 -21.32
C GLY A 62 5.76 16.55 -20.58
N GLY A 63 4.95 17.46 -21.12
CA GLY A 63 3.63 17.78 -20.58
C GLY A 63 2.57 16.70 -20.80
N GLN A 64 1.33 17.08 -20.48
CA GLN A 64 0.11 16.29 -20.58
C GLN A 64 -0.03 15.55 -21.92
N THR A 65 -0.45 14.29 -21.85
CA THR A 65 -0.75 13.43 -23.00
C THR A 65 -2.19 12.93 -23.01
N PHE A 66 -2.77 12.71 -21.82
CA PHE A 66 -4.16 12.32 -21.71
C PHE A 66 -5.06 13.54 -21.91
N LEU A 67 -6.07 13.42 -22.78
CA LEU A 67 -7.08 14.46 -22.99
C LEU A 67 -8.42 13.97 -22.46
N ARG A 68 -8.59 14.05 -21.13
CA ARG A 68 -9.81 13.61 -20.45
C ARG A 68 -10.80 14.77 -20.28
N PRO A 69 -12.12 14.55 -20.44
CA PRO A 69 -13.10 15.63 -20.41
C PRO A 69 -13.24 16.30 -19.03
N TRP A 70 -12.73 15.68 -17.98
CA TRP A 70 -12.76 16.19 -16.61
C TRP A 70 -11.45 16.87 -16.16
N PHE A 71 -10.47 17.08 -17.04
CA PHE A 71 -9.23 17.81 -16.72
C PHE A 71 -9.42 19.33 -16.68
N ASN A 72 -10.35 19.78 -15.83
CA ASN A 72 -10.50 21.18 -15.49
C ASN A 72 -10.76 21.34 -13.99
N GLU A 73 -10.42 22.51 -13.45
CA GLU A 73 -10.43 22.80 -12.01
C GLU A 73 -11.81 23.32 -11.54
N THR A 74 -12.90 22.68 -11.98
CA THR A 74 -14.26 23.01 -11.55
C THR A 74 -14.90 21.88 -10.76
N MET A 75 -15.90 22.21 -9.94
CA MET A 75 -16.63 21.21 -9.18
C MET A 75 -17.49 20.32 -10.11
N GLU A 76 -17.96 20.87 -11.23
CA GLU A 76 -18.65 20.13 -12.29
C GLU A 76 -17.76 19.04 -12.88
N ALA A 77 -16.49 19.34 -13.17
CA ALA A 77 -15.55 18.33 -13.66
C ALA A 77 -15.13 17.34 -12.58
N ALA A 78 -15.00 17.77 -11.32
CA ALA A 78 -14.78 16.85 -10.21
C ALA A 78 -15.93 15.81 -10.11
N LYS A 79 -17.18 16.25 -10.27
CA LYS A 79 -18.36 15.36 -10.30
C LYS A 79 -18.39 14.47 -11.54
N LEU A 80 -18.01 14.98 -12.72
CA LEU A 80 -17.87 14.16 -13.92
C LEU A 80 -16.78 13.09 -13.75
N LYS A 81 -15.63 13.46 -13.18
CA LYS A 81 -14.55 12.53 -12.86
C LYS A 81 -15.05 11.44 -11.91
N ALA A 82 -15.85 11.80 -10.91
CA ALA A 82 -16.47 10.85 -10.00
C ALA A 82 -17.47 9.92 -10.72
N ASP A 83 -18.27 10.45 -11.66
CA ASP A 83 -19.19 9.64 -12.46
C ASP A 83 -18.44 8.58 -13.26
N VAL A 84 -17.36 8.98 -13.94
CA VAL A 84 -16.49 8.08 -14.71
C VAL A 84 -15.79 7.08 -13.80
N ALA A 85 -15.30 7.52 -12.64
CA ALA A 85 -14.61 6.66 -11.69
C ALA A 85 -15.51 5.55 -11.14
N PHE A 86 -16.73 5.89 -10.70
CA PHE A 86 -17.67 4.89 -10.21
C PHE A 86 -18.21 3.99 -11.34
N GLU A 87 -18.35 4.49 -12.56
CA GLU A 87 -18.60 3.62 -13.73
C GLU A 87 -17.45 2.63 -13.91
N PHE A 88 -16.20 3.08 -13.91
CA PHE A 88 -15.01 2.24 -14.02
C PHE A 88 -14.95 1.17 -12.93
N PHE A 89 -15.14 1.54 -11.66
CA PHE A 89 -15.14 0.59 -10.54
C PHE A 89 -16.18 -0.52 -10.74
N THR A 90 -17.38 -0.16 -11.22
CA THR A 90 -18.45 -1.14 -11.47
C THR A 90 -18.21 -2.01 -12.70
N LEU A 91 -17.61 -1.46 -13.77
CA LEU A 91 -17.21 -2.19 -14.96
C LEU A 91 -16.11 -3.21 -14.64
N LEU A 92 -15.08 -2.80 -13.92
CA LEU A 92 -13.98 -3.64 -13.48
C LEU A 92 -14.43 -4.67 -12.43
N GLY A 93 -15.41 -4.31 -11.59
CA GLY A 93 -15.80 -5.10 -10.43
C GLY A 93 -14.86 -4.93 -9.23
N ALA A 94 -14.22 -3.76 -9.10
CA ALA A 94 -13.40 -3.43 -7.95
C ALA A 94 -14.28 -3.04 -6.74
N PRO A 95 -14.14 -3.71 -5.59
CA PRO A 95 -14.96 -3.40 -4.41
C PRO A 95 -14.55 -2.11 -3.71
N TYR A 96 -13.32 -1.64 -3.90
CA TYR A 96 -12.77 -0.48 -3.20
C TYR A 96 -12.14 0.57 -4.13
N TYR A 97 -11.94 1.77 -3.59
CA TYR A 97 -11.08 2.83 -4.14
C TYR A 97 -10.30 3.55 -3.03
N CYS A 98 -9.29 4.31 -3.42
CA CYS A 98 -8.45 5.15 -2.55
C CYS A 98 -8.31 6.55 -3.15
N PHE A 99 -8.19 7.61 -2.34
CA PHE A 99 -8.01 8.98 -2.86
C PHE A 99 -7.22 9.91 -1.93
N HIS A 100 -6.49 10.89 -2.51
CA HIS A 100 -6.09 12.10 -1.80
C HIS A 100 -7.17 13.18 -1.96
N ASP A 101 -7.31 14.05 -0.96
CA ASP A 101 -8.25 15.17 -1.02
C ASP A 101 -8.10 16.01 -2.30
N ALA A 102 -6.87 16.37 -2.67
CA ALA A 102 -6.58 17.17 -3.86
C ALA A 102 -6.94 16.45 -5.18
N ASP A 103 -7.04 15.12 -5.18
CA ASP A 103 -7.42 14.38 -6.38
C ASP A 103 -8.90 14.52 -6.70
N VAL A 104 -9.74 14.73 -5.68
CA VAL A 104 -11.19 14.65 -5.82
C VAL A 104 -11.86 16.02 -5.91
N ARG A 105 -11.19 17.09 -5.48
CA ARG A 105 -11.77 18.45 -5.40
C ARG A 105 -10.88 19.51 -6.07
N PRO A 106 -11.47 20.54 -6.69
CA PRO A 106 -10.70 21.67 -7.25
C PRO A 106 -10.01 22.49 -6.15
N GLU A 107 -8.80 23.00 -6.41
CA GLU A 107 -8.07 23.88 -5.48
C GLU A 107 -8.77 25.23 -5.32
N GLY A 108 -9.09 25.54 -4.06
CA GLY A 108 -9.59 26.83 -3.61
C GLY A 108 -8.48 27.79 -3.22
N LYS A 109 -8.85 29.03 -2.90
CA LYS A 109 -7.88 30.09 -2.59
C LYS A 109 -7.26 29.97 -1.20
N ASN A 110 -7.90 29.24 -0.30
CA ASN A 110 -7.52 29.11 1.10
C ASN A 110 -8.09 27.82 1.71
N PHE A 111 -7.74 27.56 2.97
CA PHE A 111 -8.20 26.37 3.71
C PHE A 111 -9.73 26.23 3.77
N ALA A 112 -10.46 27.33 3.97
CA ALA A 112 -11.92 27.29 4.08
C ALA A 112 -12.58 26.90 2.75
N GLU A 113 -12.10 27.44 1.63
CA GLU A 113 -12.56 27.04 0.29
C GLU A 113 -12.20 25.58 -0.04
N ASN A 114 -10.96 25.15 0.25
CA ASN A 114 -10.56 23.74 0.08
C ASN A 114 -11.46 22.79 0.89
N THR A 115 -11.75 23.15 2.14
CA THR A 115 -12.63 22.36 3.02
C THR A 115 -14.07 22.32 2.49
N LYS A 116 -14.59 23.44 2.00
CA LYS A 116 -15.92 23.49 1.38
C LYS A 116 -16.00 22.58 0.16
N ASN A 117 -15.00 22.67 -0.73
CA ASN A 117 -14.96 21.87 -1.95
C ASN A 117 -14.83 20.37 -1.63
N LEU A 118 -13.99 20.00 -0.66
CA LEU A 118 -13.85 18.62 -0.21
C LEU A 118 -15.18 18.08 0.35
N ASN A 119 -15.87 18.84 1.20
CA ASN A 119 -17.15 18.41 1.76
C ASN A 119 -18.21 18.18 0.68
N GLU A 120 -18.28 19.06 -0.32
CA GLU A 120 -19.23 18.93 -1.43
C GLU A 120 -18.99 17.65 -2.26
N ILE A 121 -17.74 17.37 -2.63
CA ILE A 121 -17.45 16.15 -3.40
C ILE A 121 -17.61 14.89 -2.56
N VAL A 122 -17.32 14.96 -1.26
CA VAL A 122 -17.54 13.84 -0.32
C VAL A 122 -19.03 13.50 -0.20
N ASP A 123 -19.92 14.49 -0.17
CA ASP A 123 -21.37 14.24 -0.23
C ASP A 123 -21.77 13.55 -1.54
N TYR A 124 -21.15 13.93 -2.64
CA TYR A 124 -21.37 13.28 -3.93
C TYR A 124 -20.88 11.84 -3.94
N PHE A 125 -19.68 11.57 -3.41
CA PHE A 125 -19.11 10.23 -3.31
C PHE A 125 -19.96 9.33 -2.42
N ALA A 126 -20.48 9.84 -1.30
CA ALA A 126 -21.37 9.06 -0.42
C ALA A 126 -22.62 8.57 -1.16
N LYS A 127 -23.21 9.43 -2.01
CA LYS A 127 -24.31 9.01 -2.90
C LYS A 127 -23.87 7.93 -3.89
N LYS A 128 -22.71 8.09 -4.51
CA LYS A 128 -22.18 7.10 -5.46
C LYS A 128 -21.87 5.75 -4.81
N GLN A 129 -21.32 5.74 -3.60
CA GLN A 129 -21.11 4.52 -2.81
C GLN A 129 -22.46 3.85 -2.50
N ALA A 130 -23.49 4.62 -2.13
CA ALA A 130 -24.82 4.08 -1.89
C ALA A 130 -25.45 3.49 -3.17
N ASP A 131 -25.28 4.14 -4.32
CA ASP A 131 -25.83 3.70 -5.61
C ASP A 131 -25.14 2.43 -6.16
N THR A 132 -23.85 2.24 -5.85
CA THR A 132 -23.01 1.20 -6.49
C THR A 132 -22.56 0.08 -5.55
N GLY A 133 -22.54 0.31 -4.24
CA GLY A 133 -21.96 -0.59 -3.25
C GLY A 133 -20.43 -0.56 -3.17
N VAL A 134 -19.75 0.25 -3.99
CA VAL A 134 -18.30 0.45 -3.92
C VAL A 134 -17.94 1.17 -2.62
N LYS A 135 -16.83 0.79 -1.99
CA LYS A 135 -16.41 1.27 -0.66
C LYS A 135 -15.07 2.01 -0.71
N LEU A 136 -14.80 2.81 0.31
CA LEU A 136 -13.51 3.47 0.48
C LEU A 136 -12.56 2.55 1.26
N LEU A 137 -11.41 2.16 0.68
CA LEU A 137 -10.41 1.42 1.44
C LEU A 137 -9.67 2.38 2.37
N TRP A 138 -9.25 3.52 1.84
CA TRP A 138 -8.67 4.61 2.62
C TRP A 138 -8.71 5.95 1.89
N GLY A 139 -8.76 7.03 2.66
CA GLY A 139 -8.44 8.37 2.20
C GLY A 139 -7.10 8.84 2.77
N THR A 140 -6.58 9.92 2.21
CA THR A 140 -5.32 10.55 2.63
C THR A 140 -5.32 12.04 2.26
N ALA A 141 -4.33 12.79 2.75
CA ALA A 141 -4.11 14.19 2.41
C ALA A 141 -2.93 14.33 1.44
N ASN A 142 -3.10 15.07 0.34
CA ASN A 142 -1.97 15.45 -0.50
C ASN A 142 -1.24 16.63 0.14
N LEU A 143 -0.18 16.32 0.87
CA LEU A 143 0.69 17.30 1.54
C LEU A 143 2.04 17.44 0.85
N PHE A 144 2.08 17.27 -0.48
CA PHE A 144 3.34 17.21 -1.22
C PHE A 144 3.34 17.90 -2.59
N SER A 145 2.18 18.09 -3.21
CA SER A 145 2.07 18.71 -4.54
C SER A 145 2.10 20.24 -4.49
N ASN A 146 1.41 20.86 -3.52
CA ASN A 146 1.36 22.32 -3.44
C ASN A 146 2.74 22.89 -3.03
N ARG A 147 3.16 24.00 -3.65
CA ARG A 147 4.45 24.65 -3.38
C ARG A 147 4.69 25.01 -1.91
N ARG A 148 3.64 25.16 -1.09
CA ARG A 148 3.77 25.42 0.35
C ARG A 148 4.49 24.28 1.09
N PHE A 149 4.44 23.06 0.55
CA PHE A 149 5.04 21.86 1.13
C PHE A 149 6.44 21.56 0.60
N MET A 150 7.06 22.47 -0.18
CA MET A 150 8.36 22.23 -0.82
C MET A 150 9.51 21.93 0.16
N SER A 151 9.33 22.23 1.46
CA SER A 151 10.30 21.98 2.53
C SER A 151 9.72 21.12 3.65
N GLY A 152 8.77 20.25 3.34
CA GLY A 152 8.09 19.38 4.32
C GLY A 152 6.67 19.83 4.63
N ALA A 153 5.93 19.00 5.35
CA ALA A 153 4.58 19.29 5.83
C ALA A 153 4.55 19.26 7.35
N ALA A 154 4.60 18.08 7.96
CA ALA A 154 4.82 17.92 9.38
C ALA A 154 6.28 18.18 9.78
N THR A 155 7.23 17.98 8.86
CA THR A 155 8.65 18.24 9.11
C THR A 155 9.08 19.65 8.70
N ASN A 156 8.13 20.52 8.32
CA ASN A 156 8.47 21.83 7.79
C ASN A 156 9.17 22.71 8.86
N PRO A 157 10.24 23.46 8.49
CA PRO A 157 10.85 24.44 9.38
C PRO A 157 9.91 25.60 9.79
N ASP A 158 8.86 25.85 9.01
CA ASP A 158 7.81 26.84 9.30
C ASP A 158 6.63 26.21 10.06
N PRO A 159 6.35 26.65 11.31
CA PRO A 159 5.24 26.13 12.10
C PRO A 159 3.84 26.41 11.50
N ASP A 160 3.69 27.43 10.65
CA ASP A 160 2.40 27.69 10.00
C ASP A 160 2.08 26.61 8.94
N VAL A 161 3.11 26.06 8.27
CA VAL A 161 2.95 24.94 7.34
C VAL A 161 2.59 23.66 8.10
N PHE A 162 3.21 23.41 9.26
CA PHE A 162 2.80 22.33 10.16
C PHE A 162 1.32 22.47 10.54
N ALA A 163 0.89 23.66 10.97
CA ALA A 163 -0.49 23.91 11.38
C ALA A 163 -1.49 23.71 10.23
N PHE A 164 -1.17 24.21 9.03
CA PHE A 164 -1.99 24.00 7.83
C PHE A 164 -2.10 22.52 7.45
N SER A 165 -0.99 21.79 7.55
CA SER A 165 -0.94 20.35 7.27
C SER A 165 -1.81 19.57 8.25
N ALA A 166 -1.73 19.88 9.55
CA ALA A 166 -2.55 19.25 10.58
C ALA A 166 -4.04 19.54 10.38
N ALA A 167 -4.39 20.78 10.02
CA ALA A 167 -5.77 21.16 9.70
C ALA A 167 -6.30 20.40 8.46
N THR A 168 -5.44 20.17 7.46
CA THR A 168 -5.78 19.41 6.25
C THR A 168 -5.98 17.93 6.56
N VAL A 169 -5.10 17.29 7.33
CA VAL A 169 -5.27 15.89 7.77
C VAL A 169 -6.55 15.72 8.57
N LYS A 170 -6.89 16.67 9.44
CA LYS A 170 -8.15 16.66 10.19
C LYS A 170 -9.36 16.57 9.24
N THR A 171 -9.44 17.42 8.22
CA THR A 171 -10.58 17.43 7.29
C THR A 171 -10.60 16.19 6.37
N CYS A 172 -9.43 15.67 5.99
CA CYS A 172 -9.31 14.44 5.21
C CYS A 172 -9.73 13.21 6.02
N LEU A 173 -9.38 13.16 7.31
CA LEU A 173 -9.78 12.09 8.22
C LEU A 173 -11.30 12.15 8.50
N ASP A 174 -11.89 13.34 8.62
CA ASP A 174 -13.35 13.49 8.69
C ASP A 174 -14.05 12.99 7.41
N ALA A 175 -13.51 13.35 6.23
CA ALA A 175 -14.03 12.89 4.94
C ALA A 175 -13.95 11.36 4.81
N THR A 176 -12.82 10.79 5.20
CA THR A 176 -12.59 9.33 5.23
C THR A 176 -13.58 8.65 6.16
N HIS A 177 -13.77 9.19 7.37
CA HIS A 177 -14.74 8.66 8.33
C HIS A 177 -16.17 8.73 7.79
N LYS A 178 -16.57 9.85 7.17
CA LYS A 178 -17.90 10.04 6.58
C LYS A 178 -18.20 9.05 5.44
N LEU A 179 -17.19 8.71 4.65
CA LEU A 179 -17.29 7.73 3.54
C LEU A 179 -17.09 6.27 3.99
N GLY A 180 -16.99 6.03 5.30
CA GLY A 180 -16.79 4.69 5.85
C GLY A 180 -15.45 4.06 5.48
N GLY A 181 -14.41 4.87 5.31
CA GLY A 181 -13.05 4.40 5.00
C GLY A 181 -12.53 3.42 6.06
N GLU A 182 -11.94 2.32 5.61
CA GLU A 182 -11.44 1.27 6.52
C GLU A 182 -10.04 1.58 7.07
N ASN A 183 -9.31 2.49 6.44
CA ASN A 183 -7.99 2.96 6.88
C ASN A 183 -7.81 4.44 6.53
N TYR A 184 -6.74 5.06 7.05
CA TYR A 184 -6.28 6.39 6.68
C TYR A 184 -4.76 6.36 6.50
N VAL A 185 -4.26 6.77 5.34
CA VAL A 185 -2.84 6.68 4.97
C VAL A 185 -2.14 8.01 5.21
N LEU A 186 -0.86 7.94 5.58
CA LEU A 186 0.10 9.03 5.55
C LEU A 186 1.33 8.56 4.77
N TRP A 187 1.48 9.07 3.55
CA TRP A 187 2.72 8.93 2.79
C TRP A 187 3.53 10.24 2.90
N GLY A 188 4.75 10.13 3.39
CA GLY A 188 5.62 11.26 3.70
C GLY A 188 6.31 11.91 2.51
N GLY A 189 5.62 12.16 1.39
CA GLY A 189 6.28 12.57 0.13
C GLY A 189 7.18 13.82 0.21
N ARG A 190 7.04 14.68 1.23
CA ARG A 190 7.99 15.78 1.53
C ARG A 190 8.61 15.69 2.92
N GLU A 191 8.27 14.66 3.69
CA GLU A 191 8.72 14.43 5.07
C GLU A 191 10.11 13.78 5.05
N GLY A 192 11.10 14.61 4.75
CA GLY A 192 12.48 14.23 4.52
C GLY A 192 13.30 15.46 4.18
N TYR A 193 14.47 15.26 3.58
CA TYR A 193 15.35 16.38 3.25
C TYR A 193 15.95 16.29 1.86
N GLU A 194 16.36 17.44 1.32
CA GLU A 194 17.21 17.53 0.13
C GLU A 194 18.70 17.67 0.49
N THR A 195 19.03 18.37 1.58
CA THR A 195 20.41 18.52 2.07
C THR A 195 20.49 18.53 3.59
N LEU A 196 21.48 17.84 4.16
CA LEU A 196 21.71 17.84 5.61
C LEU A 196 22.22 19.19 6.13
N LEU A 197 22.73 20.07 5.26
CA LEU A 197 23.33 21.35 5.66
C LEU A 197 22.32 22.33 6.28
N ASN A 198 21.03 22.15 6.01
CA ASN A 198 19.94 23.00 6.53
C ASN A 198 18.85 22.19 7.26
N THR A 199 19.13 20.93 7.61
CA THR A 199 18.15 20.01 8.21
C THR A 199 18.54 19.68 9.65
N ASP A 200 17.64 19.95 10.60
CA ASP A 200 17.75 19.46 11.98
C ASP A 200 16.96 18.16 12.13
N LEU A 201 17.62 17.03 11.83
CA LEU A 201 16.99 15.70 11.81
C LEU A 201 16.23 15.37 13.10
N LYS A 202 16.78 15.75 14.26
CA LYS A 202 16.14 15.46 15.54
C LYS A 202 14.83 16.23 15.64
N ARG A 203 14.85 17.51 15.32
CA ARG A 203 13.68 18.39 15.39
C ARG A 203 12.59 17.94 14.43
N GLU A 204 12.94 17.66 13.18
CA GLU A 204 11.98 17.23 12.16
C GLU A 204 11.32 15.90 12.52
N LEU A 205 12.09 14.93 13.01
CA LEU A 205 11.53 13.69 13.52
C LEU A 205 10.64 13.90 14.76
N ASP A 206 11.01 14.81 15.68
CA ASP A 206 10.19 15.11 16.87
C ASP A 206 8.87 15.80 16.45
N GLN A 207 8.89 16.65 15.42
CA GLN A 207 7.69 17.26 14.84
C GLN A 207 6.80 16.22 14.17
N LEU A 208 7.35 15.35 13.32
CA LEU A 208 6.60 14.27 12.67
C LEU A 208 5.99 13.31 13.70
N GLY A 209 6.74 12.97 14.76
CA GLY A 209 6.24 12.16 15.88
C GLY A 209 5.06 12.82 16.59
N ARG A 210 5.14 14.14 16.85
CA ARG A 210 4.01 14.89 17.42
C ARG A 210 2.81 14.92 16.48
N PHE A 211 3.04 15.12 15.18
CA PHE A 211 2.01 15.17 14.15
C PHE A 211 1.22 13.87 14.10
N LEU A 212 1.90 12.72 14.04
CA LEU A 212 1.24 11.43 14.00
C LEU A 212 0.45 11.13 15.29
N ASN A 213 0.94 11.56 16.45
CA ASN A 213 0.18 11.54 17.70
C ASN A 213 -1.11 12.36 17.61
N LEU A 214 -1.10 13.57 17.00
CA LEU A 214 -2.32 14.36 16.78
C LEU A 214 -3.34 13.60 15.93
N VAL A 215 -2.89 12.88 14.90
CA VAL A 215 -3.77 12.10 14.02
C VAL A 215 -4.43 10.95 14.80
N VAL A 216 -3.65 10.21 15.60
CA VAL A 216 -4.16 9.12 16.43
C VAL A 216 -5.11 9.64 17.53
N GLU A 217 -4.74 10.71 18.24
CA GLU A 217 -5.59 11.40 19.22
C GLU A 217 -6.94 11.79 18.59
N TYR A 218 -6.91 12.38 17.38
CA TYR A 218 -8.11 12.80 16.69
C TYR A 218 -8.95 11.62 16.18
N LYS A 219 -8.32 10.58 15.63
CA LYS A 219 -8.99 9.31 15.27
C LYS A 219 -9.83 8.79 16.44
N HIS A 220 -9.24 8.70 17.63
CA HIS A 220 -9.96 8.25 18.82
C HIS A 220 -11.06 9.22 19.24
N LYS A 221 -10.79 10.53 19.21
CA LYS A 221 -11.78 11.57 19.53
C LYS A 221 -13.04 11.49 18.68
N ILE A 222 -12.92 11.26 17.37
CA ILE A 222 -14.08 11.18 16.47
C ILE A 222 -14.66 9.76 16.38
N GLY A 223 -14.05 8.77 17.04
CA GLY A 223 -14.49 7.39 17.01
C GLY A 223 -14.17 6.64 15.71
N PHE A 224 -13.23 7.12 14.90
CA PHE A 224 -12.80 6.45 13.67
C PHE A 224 -12.16 5.09 14.01
N LYS A 225 -12.73 4.00 13.50
CA LYS A 225 -12.27 2.64 13.79
C LYS A 225 -11.22 2.11 12.82
N GLY A 226 -11.01 2.81 11.70
CA GLY A 226 -10.04 2.41 10.70
C GLY A 226 -8.59 2.49 11.19
N THR A 227 -7.72 1.73 10.54
CA THR A 227 -6.30 1.70 10.86
C THR A 227 -5.58 2.95 10.32
N ILE A 228 -4.65 3.53 11.10
CA ILE A 228 -3.75 4.55 10.58
C ILE A 228 -2.55 3.83 9.95
N LEU A 229 -2.20 4.22 8.73
CA LEU A 229 -1.14 3.60 7.95
C LEU A 229 -0.05 4.61 7.61
N ILE A 230 1.21 4.26 7.83
CA ILE A 230 2.37 4.94 7.21
C ILE A 230 2.76 4.14 5.97
N GLU A 231 3.09 4.84 4.90
CA GLU A 231 3.56 4.23 3.66
C GLU A 231 5.06 4.47 3.47
N PRO A 232 5.92 3.47 3.71
CA PRO A 232 7.35 3.66 3.62
C PRO A 232 7.81 3.93 2.19
N LYS A 233 8.78 4.83 2.03
CA LYS A 233 9.51 5.08 0.78
C LYS A 233 10.89 5.64 1.12
N PRO A 234 11.97 5.26 0.42
CA PRO A 234 13.32 5.69 0.78
C PRO A 234 13.66 7.14 0.38
N GLN A 235 13.08 7.62 -0.73
CA GLN A 235 13.40 8.86 -1.41
C GLN A 235 12.37 9.13 -2.53
N GLU A 236 12.59 10.21 -3.28
CA GLU A 236 11.74 10.66 -4.39
C GLU A 236 10.34 11.12 -3.94
N PRO A 237 10.11 12.44 -3.86
CA PRO A 237 10.94 13.52 -4.40
C PRO A 237 12.08 14.01 -3.47
N THR A 238 12.13 13.61 -2.21
CA THR A 238 13.22 13.99 -1.29
C THR A 238 14.51 13.23 -1.60
N LYS A 239 15.68 13.76 -1.20
CA LYS A 239 16.98 13.05 -1.28
C LYS A 239 17.08 11.91 -0.27
N HIS A 240 16.32 12.00 0.82
CA HIS A 240 16.10 10.98 1.82
C HIS A 240 14.76 11.27 2.49
N GLN A 241 13.86 10.29 2.47
CA GLN A 241 12.58 10.35 3.17
C GLN A 241 12.72 9.63 4.52
N TYR A 242 12.07 10.14 5.57
CA TYR A 242 12.28 9.63 6.93
C TYR A 242 11.68 8.26 7.19
N ASP A 243 10.52 7.98 6.61
CA ASP A 243 9.84 6.69 6.58
C ASP A 243 10.46 5.76 5.52
N TYR A 244 11.76 5.50 5.65
CA TYR A 244 12.58 4.88 4.60
C TYR A 244 12.14 3.46 4.19
N ASP A 245 11.91 2.59 5.17
CA ASP A 245 11.48 1.20 5.04
C ASP A 245 10.72 0.76 6.30
N VAL A 246 10.20 -0.46 6.32
CA VAL A 246 9.41 -1.02 7.44
C VAL A 246 10.19 -1.01 8.76
N ALA A 247 11.49 -1.34 8.74
CA ALA A 247 12.32 -1.36 9.94
C ALA A 247 12.47 0.05 10.54
N THR A 248 12.72 1.03 9.67
CA THR A 248 12.90 2.44 10.02
C THR A 248 11.60 3.00 10.58
N VAL A 249 10.47 2.71 9.93
CA VAL A 249 9.14 3.09 10.43
C VAL A 249 8.87 2.46 11.80
N TYR A 250 9.15 1.17 12.00
CA TYR A 250 8.96 0.54 13.31
C TYR A 250 9.80 1.19 14.41
N GLY A 251 11.07 1.50 14.13
CA GLY A 251 11.95 2.21 15.07
C GLY A 251 11.40 3.60 15.43
N PHE A 252 10.89 4.33 14.43
CA PHE A 252 10.20 5.60 14.64
C PHE A 252 8.95 5.45 15.51
N LEU A 253 8.07 4.49 15.19
CA LEU A 253 6.85 4.22 15.96
C LEU A 253 7.17 3.89 17.42
N LYS A 254 8.20 3.07 17.66
CA LYS A 254 8.68 2.74 19.02
C LYS A 254 9.18 3.95 19.78
N LYS A 255 9.93 4.86 19.13
CA LYS A 255 10.43 6.08 19.77
C LYS A 255 9.28 6.96 20.29
N TYR A 256 8.15 7.00 19.58
CA TYR A 256 7.01 7.87 19.90
C TYR A 256 5.80 7.15 20.50
N GLY A 257 5.92 5.85 20.83
CA GLY A 257 4.86 5.07 21.48
C GLY A 257 3.63 4.79 20.60
N LEU A 258 3.83 4.64 19.29
CA LEU A 258 2.77 4.51 18.28
C LEU A 258 2.67 3.11 17.65
N GLU A 259 3.53 2.16 18.05
CA GLU A 259 3.63 0.84 17.42
C GLU A 259 2.36 -0.02 17.53
N ASN A 260 1.46 0.31 18.46
CA ASN A 260 0.19 -0.39 18.65
C ASN A 260 -0.99 0.33 18.00
N GLU A 261 -0.78 1.53 17.47
CA GLU A 261 -1.82 2.41 16.90
C GLU A 261 -1.71 2.53 15.37
N VAL A 262 -0.49 2.38 14.86
CA VAL A 262 -0.12 2.63 13.46
C VAL A 262 0.46 1.35 12.86
N LYS A 263 0.06 1.09 11.62
CA LYS A 263 0.52 -0.03 10.80
C LYS A 263 1.16 0.51 9.52
N VAL A 264 1.69 -0.37 8.68
CA VAL A 264 2.28 0.02 7.39
C VAL A 264 1.39 -0.34 6.20
N ASN A 265 1.35 0.56 5.22
CA ASN A 265 0.94 0.31 3.85
C ASN A 265 2.23 0.07 3.04
N ILE A 266 2.45 -1.13 2.54
CA ILE A 266 3.73 -1.45 1.87
C ILE A 266 3.51 -1.45 0.38
N GLU A 267 4.31 -0.66 -0.34
CA GLU A 267 4.32 -0.64 -1.79
C GLU A 267 5.47 -1.46 -2.37
N GLN A 268 5.21 -2.25 -3.41
CA GLN A 268 6.25 -3.02 -4.10
C GLN A 268 7.34 -2.10 -4.69
N GLY A 269 6.95 -1.04 -5.39
CA GLY A 269 7.87 -0.09 -6.01
C GLY A 269 8.81 0.55 -4.99
N HIS A 270 8.25 1.02 -3.87
CA HIS A 270 9.02 1.62 -2.77
C HIS A 270 9.99 0.64 -2.10
N ALA A 271 9.56 -0.60 -1.86
CA ALA A 271 10.43 -1.63 -1.28
C ALA A 271 11.68 -1.86 -2.16
N ILE A 272 11.50 -1.97 -3.48
CA ILE A 272 12.60 -2.16 -4.44
C ILE A 272 13.52 -0.95 -4.47
N LEU A 273 12.97 0.27 -4.46
CA LEU A 273 13.77 1.50 -4.40
C LEU A 273 14.61 1.57 -3.11
N ALA A 274 14.15 0.97 -2.01
CA ALA A 274 14.88 0.91 -0.75
C ALA A 274 15.98 -0.17 -0.73
N GLY A 275 16.09 -0.97 -1.80
CA GLY A 275 17.03 -2.07 -1.91
C GLY A 275 16.51 -3.39 -1.32
N HIS A 276 15.20 -3.51 -1.10
CA HIS A 276 14.56 -4.68 -0.49
C HIS A 276 13.66 -5.40 -1.50
N SER A 277 13.47 -6.72 -1.35
CA SER A 277 12.38 -7.40 -2.05
C SER A 277 11.05 -7.09 -1.38
N PHE A 278 9.94 -7.18 -2.12
CA PHE A 278 8.63 -6.84 -1.57
C PHE A 278 8.21 -7.82 -0.46
N GLU A 279 8.48 -9.12 -0.63
CA GLU A 279 8.21 -10.12 0.39
C GLU A 279 9.08 -9.98 1.64
N HIS A 280 10.26 -9.33 1.56
CA HIS A 280 11.05 -8.98 2.73
C HIS A 280 10.28 -8.01 3.63
N GLU A 281 9.81 -6.89 3.08
CA GLU A 281 9.09 -5.86 3.83
C GLU A 281 7.78 -6.41 4.41
N LEU A 282 7.08 -7.28 3.67
CA LEU A 282 5.87 -7.97 4.15
C LEU A 282 6.19 -8.93 5.31
N ALA A 283 7.23 -9.76 5.18
CA ALA A 283 7.64 -10.68 6.23
C ALA A 283 8.07 -9.93 7.50
N LEU A 284 8.80 -8.83 7.34
CA LEU A 284 9.26 -8.00 8.44
C LEU A 284 8.10 -7.30 9.14
N ALA A 285 7.17 -6.72 8.40
CA ALA A 285 6.00 -6.07 8.99
C ALA A 285 5.12 -7.06 9.77
N ASN A 286 5.00 -8.31 9.30
CA ASN A 286 4.34 -9.39 10.04
C ASN A 286 5.11 -9.74 11.32
N ALA A 287 6.43 -9.90 11.25
CA ALA A 287 7.26 -10.23 12.41
C ALA A 287 7.22 -9.13 13.49
N LEU A 288 7.06 -7.86 13.08
CA LEU A 288 6.94 -6.71 13.97
C LEU A 288 5.49 -6.40 14.40
N GLY A 289 4.50 -7.11 13.86
CA GLY A 289 3.08 -6.94 14.19
C GLY A 289 2.40 -5.70 13.57
N ILE A 290 3.09 -5.00 12.66
CA ILE A 290 2.63 -3.73 12.08
C ILE A 290 2.12 -3.85 10.65
N PHE A 291 1.99 -5.06 10.08
CA PHE A 291 1.36 -5.23 8.76
C PHE A 291 -0.08 -4.69 8.73
N GLY A 292 -0.42 -3.91 7.69
CA GLY A 292 -1.71 -3.24 7.53
C GLY A 292 -2.35 -3.44 6.15
N SER A 293 -1.75 -2.87 5.11
CA SER A 293 -2.25 -2.87 3.72
C SER A 293 -1.09 -2.96 2.73
N ILE A 294 -1.39 -3.11 1.44
CA ILE A 294 -0.39 -2.99 0.38
C ILE A 294 -0.84 -2.08 -0.76
N ASP A 295 0.14 -1.43 -1.37
CA ASP A 295 0.06 -0.88 -2.70
C ASP A 295 0.78 -1.78 -3.69
N MET A 296 0.06 -2.11 -4.74
CA MET A 296 0.39 -3.18 -5.66
C MET A 296 0.67 -2.59 -7.03
N ASN A 297 1.96 -2.41 -7.27
CA ASN A 297 2.52 -1.94 -8.52
C ASN A 297 3.85 -2.66 -8.76
N ARG A 298 4.70 -2.16 -9.65
CA ARG A 298 6.09 -2.55 -9.74
C ARG A 298 6.91 -1.39 -10.28
N ASN A 299 8.19 -1.41 -9.94
CA ASN A 299 9.19 -0.59 -10.59
C ASN A 299 10.01 -1.36 -11.62
N ASP A 300 10.67 -0.61 -12.48
CA ASP A 300 11.61 -1.16 -13.44
C ASP A 300 12.98 -1.29 -12.77
N TYR A 301 13.53 -2.51 -12.73
CA TYR A 301 14.80 -2.78 -12.04
C TYR A 301 16.01 -2.02 -12.61
N GLN A 302 15.91 -1.49 -13.83
CA GLN A 302 16.97 -0.70 -14.47
C GLN A 302 16.76 0.81 -14.26
N SER A 303 15.61 1.21 -13.71
CA SER A 303 15.21 2.60 -13.51
C SER A 303 15.14 2.92 -12.02
N GLY A 304 16.06 3.75 -11.52
CA GLY A 304 16.16 4.11 -10.11
C GLY A 304 15.12 5.12 -9.60
N TRP A 305 13.89 5.08 -10.13
CA TRP A 305 12.78 5.97 -9.77
C TRP A 305 11.45 5.22 -9.86
N ASP A 306 10.40 5.85 -9.34
CA ASP A 306 9.06 5.29 -9.27
C ASP A 306 8.33 5.32 -10.61
N THR A 307 8.13 4.14 -11.18
CA THR A 307 7.49 3.96 -12.49
C THR A 307 6.01 3.63 -12.37
N ASP A 308 5.56 3.16 -11.21
CA ASP A 308 4.16 2.84 -10.84
C ASP A 308 3.48 1.97 -11.89
N GLN A 309 4.12 0.89 -12.32
CA GLN A 309 3.54 0.01 -13.33
C GLN A 309 2.64 -1.05 -12.68
N PHE A 310 1.62 -1.56 -13.37
CA PHE A 310 0.84 -2.70 -12.85
C PHE A 310 1.71 -3.94 -12.63
N PRO A 311 1.44 -4.81 -11.64
CA PRO A 311 2.22 -6.02 -11.45
C PRO A 311 2.06 -6.97 -12.65
N ASN A 312 3.15 -7.61 -13.08
CA ASN A 312 3.15 -8.55 -14.22
C ASN A 312 3.95 -9.83 -13.98
N ASN A 313 4.50 -10.02 -12.78
CA ASN A 313 5.38 -11.15 -12.44
C ASN A 313 4.68 -12.03 -11.39
N VAL A 314 4.08 -13.13 -11.83
CA VAL A 314 3.32 -14.04 -10.95
C VAL A 314 4.19 -14.67 -9.86
N PRO A 315 5.44 -15.11 -10.11
CA PRO A 315 6.34 -15.56 -9.05
C PRO A 315 6.52 -14.54 -7.90
N GLU A 316 6.74 -13.27 -8.20
CA GLU A 316 6.87 -12.21 -7.19
C GLU A 316 5.56 -12.03 -6.40
N MET A 317 4.42 -12.01 -7.10
CA MET A 317 3.10 -11.92 -6.47
C MET A 317 2.82 -13.11 -5.55
N THR A 318 3.28 -14.29 -5.96
CA THR A 318 3.11 -15.53 -5.20
C THR A 318 3.84 -15.45 -3.86
N LEU A 319 5.08 -14.93 -3.84
CA LEU A 319 5.84 -14.74 -2.60
C LEU A 319 5.23 -13.64 -1.72
N ALA A 320 4.77 -12.53 -2.32
CA ALA A 320 4.08 -11.47 -1.59
C ALA A 320 2.80 -11.98 -0.92
N TYR A 321 1.91 -12.64 -1.66
CA TYR A 321 0.68 -13.21 -1.10
C TYR A 321 0.95 -14.37 -0.14
N TYR A 322 2.06 -15.11 -0.28
CA TYR A 322 2.46 -16.09 0.72
C TYR A 322 2.69 -15.41 2.08
N GLN A 323 3.42 -14.28 2.11
CA GLN A 323 3.62 -13.52 3.35
C GLN A 323 2.33 -12.91 3.88
N VAL A 324 1.47 -12.36 3.01
CA VAL A 324 0.15 -11.84 3.41
C VAL A 324 -0.69 -12.94 4.06
N LEU A 325 -0.77 -14.13 3.45
CA LEU A 325 -1.55 -15.26 3.98
C LEU A 325 -0.92 -15.84 5.26
N ALA A 326 0.41 -15.97 5.31
CA ALA A 326 1.14 -16.43 6.50
C ALA A 326 0.94 -15.49 7.70
N GLY A 327 0.81 -14.19 7.46
CA GLY A 327 0.44 -13.17 8.45
C GLY A 327 -1.05 -13.15 8.83
N GLY A 328 -1.87 -14.04 8.25
CA GLY A 328 -3.31 -14.15 8.53
C GLY A 328 -4.21 -13.28 7.65
N GLY A 329 -3.69 -12.78 6.52
CA GLY A 329 -4.40 -11.97 5.54
C GLY A 329 -4.72 -10.54 6.01
N PHE A 330 -5.23 -9.73 5.09
CA PHE A 330 -5.71 -8.38 5.43
C PHE A 330 -6.83 -8.41 6.46
N LYS A 331 -6.80 -7.42 7.37
CA LYS A 331 -7.91 -7.14 8.29
C LYS A 331 -8.77 -6.02 7.73
N SER A 332 -8.26 -4.79 7.77
CA SER A 332 -8.88 -3.58 7.19
C SER A 332 -8.23 -3.14 5.88
N GLY A 333 -6.95 -3.46 5.66
CA GLY A 333 -6.24 -3.16 4.41
C GLY A 333 -6.70 -3.98 3.22
N GLY A 334 -6.03 -3.82 2.09
CA GLY A 334 -6.34 -4.53 0.85
C GLY A 334 -5.22 -4.35 -0.17
N THR A 335 -5.51 -4.70 -1.42
CA THR A 335 -4.58 -4.54 -2.55
C THR A 335 -5.01 -3.33 -3.38
N ASN A 336 -4.46 -2.16 -3.08
CA ASN A 336 -4.69 -0.97 -3.91
C ASN A 336 -3.73 -1.00 -5.11
N PHE A 337 -4.24 -0.74 -6.31
CA PHE A 337 -3.39 -0.57 -7.48
C PHE A 337 -2.90 0.87 -7.53
N ASP A 338 -1.83 1.16 -6.78
CA ASP A 338 -1.05 2.38 -6.93
C ASP A 338 -0.18 2.31 -8.20
N ALA A 339 -0.86 2.18 -9.33
CA ALA A 339 -0.26 1.98 -10.63
C ALA A 339 -0.95 2.88 -11.67
N LYS A 340 -0.16 3.41 -12.58
CA LYS A 340 -0.61 4.25 -13.69
C LYS A 340 -0.49 3.55 -15.03
N LEU A 341 -1.32 3.98 -15.98
CA LEU A 341 -1.09 3.69 -17.39
C LEU A 341 0.27 4.19 -17.83
N ARG A 342 0.78 3.65 -18.94
CA ARG A 342 1.96 4.22 -19.57
C ARG A 342 1.57 5.51 -20.27
N ARG A 343 2.52 6.44 -20.40
CA ARG A 343 2.32 7.74 -21.05
C ARG A 343 1.75 7.64 -22.47
N GLN A 344 1.93 6.50 -23.14
CA GLN A 344 1.48 6.25 -24.52
C GLN A 344 0.23 5.34 -24.59
N SER A 345 -0.29 4.88 -23.46
CA SER A 345 -1.54 4.11 -23.35
C SER A 345 -2.66 5.09 -23.00
N LEU A 346 -3.28 5.65 -24.04
CA LEU A 346 -4.16 6.82 -23.95
C LEU A 346 -5.64 6.47 -24.01
N ASP A 347 -6.01 5.26 -24.42
CA ASP A 347 -7.41 4.95 -24.73
C ASP A 347 -8.20 4.60 -23.45
N PRO A 348 -9.52 4.83 -23.41
CA PRO A 348 -10.33 4.49 -22.24
C PRO A 348 -10.21 3.02 -21.82
N GLU A 349 -10.09 2.10 -22.78
CA GLU A 349 -9.95 0.66 -22.54
C GLU A 349 -8.61 0.27 -21.92
N ASP A 350 -7.55 1.06 -22.12
CA ASP A 350 -6.24 0.81 -21.51
C ASP A 350 -6.34 0.80 -19.99
N LEU A 351 -7.21 1.64 -19.41
CA LEU A 351 -7.48 1.65 -17.96
C LEU A 351 -7.96 0.27 -17.48
N LEU A 352 -8.87 -0.35 -18.22
CA LEU A 352 -9.38 -1.68 -17.90
C LEU A 352 -8.31 -2.74 -18.14
N ILE A 353 -7.60 -2.70 -19.29
CA ILE A 353 -6.57 -3.67 -19.65
C ILE A 353 -5.46 -3.72 -18.58
N GLY A 354 -4.97 -2.55 -18.14
CA GLY A 354 -3.94 -2.45 -17.10
C GLY A 354 -4.38 -3.09 -15.78
N HIS A 355 -5.59 -2.74 -15.31
CA HIS A 355 -6.14 -3.28 -14.07
C HIS A 355 -6.47 -4.77 -14.17
N ILE A 356 -7.05 -5.22 -15.28
CA ILE A 356 -7.36 -6.65 -15.51
C ILE A 356 -6.09 -7.49 -15.43
N GLY A 357 -5.02 -7.06 -16.11
CA GLY A 357 -3.73 -7.74 -16.05
C GLY A 357 -3.17 -7.79 -14.63
N GLY A 358 -3.22 -6.67 -13.90
CA GLY A 358 -2.78 -6.62 -12.51
C GLY A 358 -3.60 -7.51 -11.57
N MET A 359 -4.93 -7.50 -11.71
CA MET A 359 -5.85 -8.32 -10.91
C MET A 359 -5.66 -9.82 -11.19
N ASP A 360 -5.49 -10.22 -12.46
CA ASP A 360 -5.22 -11.61 -12.83
C ASP A 360 -3.86 -12.08 -12.32
N CYS A 361 -2.83 -11.23 -12.40
CA CYS A 361 -1.49 -11.53 -11.87
C CYS A 361 -1.57 -11.80 -10.35
N CYS A 362 -2.26 -10.91 -9.62
CA CYS A 362 -2.51 -11.05 -8.20
C CYS A 362 -3.35 -12.28 -7.84
N ALA A 363 -4.43 -12.55 -8.57
CA ALA A 363 -5.30 -13.70 -8.34
C ALA A 363 -4.55 -15.03 -8.56
N ARG A 364 -3.73 -15.12 -9.61
CA ARG A 364 -2.88 -16.28 -9.84
C ARG A 364 -1.84 -16.45 -8.73
N GLY A 365 -1.20 -15.36 -8.31
CA GLY A 365 -0.27 -15.36 -7.18
C GLY A 365 -0.91 -15.82 -5.86
N LEU A 366 -2.13 -15.36 -5.57
CA LEU A 366 -2.90 -15.79 -4.40
C LEU A 366 -3.18 -17.30 -4.42
N LYS A 367 -3.60 -17.86 -5.57
CA LYS A 367 -3.89 -19.30 -5.70
C LYS A 367 -2.64 -20.14 -5.42
N ALA A 368 -1.50 -19.75 -6.02
CA ALA A 368 -0.23 -20.41 -5.80
C ALA A 368 0.21 -20.32 -4.32
N ALA A 369 0.13 -19.12 -3.73
CA ALA A 369 0.44 -18.88 -2.32
C ALA A 369 -0.42 -19.73 -1.37
N ALA A 370 -1.73 -19.76 -1.60
CA ALA A 370 -2.67 -20.55 -0.80
C ALA A 370 -2.33 -22.04 -0.84
N LYS A 371 -2.03 -22.57 -2.04
CA LYS A 371 -1.63 -23.98 -2.19
C LYS A 371 -0.29 -24.28 -1.50
N MET A 372 0.68 -23.37 -1.55
CA MET A 372 1.93 -23.51 -0.80
C MET A 372 1.72 -23.53 0.72
N ILE A 373 0.79 -22.72 1.24
CA ILE A 373 0.43 -22.71 2.67
C ILE A 373 -0.25 -24.03 3.06
N GLU A 374 -1.22 -24.50 2.27
CA GLU A 374 -1.92 -25.76 2.49
C GLU A 374 -0.95 -26.95 2.55
N ASP A 375 -0.02 -27.01 1.58
CA ASP A 375 0.98 -28.07 1.49
C ASP A 375 2.09 -27.95 2.53
N LYS A 376 2.12 -26.85 3.29
CA LYS A 376 3.25 -26.47 4.16
C LYS A 376 4.59 -26.45 3.41
N ALA A 377 4.54 -26.08 2.12
CA ALA A 377 5.64 -26.25 1.18
C ALA A 377 6.92 -25.52 1.63
N LEU A 378 6.77 -24.35 2.27
CA LEU A 378 7.87 -23.57 2.84
C LEU A 378 7.88 -23.58 4.37
N SER A 379 6.71 -23.67 5.02
CA SER A 379 6.63 -23.65 6.49
C SER A 379 7.14 -24.92 7.16
N LYS A 380 7.00 -26.09 6.53
CA LYS A 380 7.57 -27.35 7.04
C LYS A 380 9.10 -27.36 7.04
N PRO A 381 9.79 -27.12 5.91
CA PRO A 381 11.26 -27.08 5.93
C PRO A 381 11.80 -25.94 6.82
N LEU A 382 11.08 -24.83 6.95
CA LEU A 382 11.41 -23.78 7.91
C LEU A 382 11.32 -24.29 9.36
N ALA A 383 10.22 -24.92 9.75
CA ALA A 383 10.08 -25.50 11.10
C ALA A 383 11.18 -26.52 11.40
N ASP A 384 11.49 -27.41 10.45
CA ASP A 384 12.55 -28.41 10.61
C ASP A 384 13.94 -27.77 10.78
N ARG A 385 14.19 -26.64 10.11
CA ARG A 385 15.45 -25.87 10.25
C ARG A 385 15.62 -25.31 11.67
N TYR A 386 14.53 -24.91 12.33
CA TYR A 386 14.56 -24.27 13.65
C TYR A 386 14.20 -25.20 14.81
N ALA A 387 13.82 -26.47 14.55
CA ALA A 387 13.33 -27.43 15.56
C ALA A 387 14.24 -27.61 16.80
N GLY A 388 15.54 -27.34 16.69
CA GLY A 388 16.46 -27.38 17.84
C GLY A 388 16.12 -26.34 18.92
N TRP A 389 15.56 -25.19 18.53
CA TRP A 389 15.12 -24.15 19.46
C TRP A 389 13.86 -24.52 20.23
N ASP A 390 13.07 -25.48 19.75
CA ASP A 390 11.87 -25.98 20.44
C ASP A 390 12.19 -26.98 21.55
N SER A 391 13.45 -27.40 21.68
CA SER A 391 13.92 -28.24 22.79
C SER A 391 13.87 -27.49 24.14
N ALA A 392 13.80 -28.23 25.24
CA ALA A 392 13.82 -27.65 26.58
C ALA A 392 15.06 -26.77 26.80
N GLU A 393 16.24 -27.25 26.40
CA GLU A 393 17.49 -26.51 26.49
C GLU A 393 17.52 -25.28 25.56
N GLY A 394 17.08 -25.42 24.31
CA GLY A 394 16.99 -24.31 23.35
C GLY A 394 16.11 -23.18 23.88
N GLN A 395 14.99 -23.54 24.50
CA GLN A 395 14.07 -22.59 25.12
C GLN A 395 14.64 -21.90 26.37
N LYS A 396 15.44 -22.60 27.18
CA LYS A 396 16.14 -21.99 28.32
C LYS A 396 17.15 -20.93 27.88
N LEU A 397 17.88 -21.20 26.80
CA LEU A 397 18.79 -20.20 26.20
C LEU A 397 18.02 -18.95 25.78
N LEU A 398 16.91 -19.13 25.07
CA LEU A 398 16.13 -18.01 24.53
C LEU A 398 15.49 -17.15 25.62
N ARG A 399 15.04 -17.77 26.73
CA ARG A 399 14.44 -17.05 27.86
C ARG A 399 15.46 -16.39 28.79
N GLY A 400 16.76 -16.50 28.51
CA GLY A 400 17.81 -15.92 29.35
C GLY A 400 18.00 -16.64 30.68
N GLU A 401 17.63 -17.93 30.76
CA GLU A 401 17.84 -18.75 31.96
C GLU A 401 19.30 -19.19 32.13
N TYR A 402 20.13 -19.00 31.09
CA TYR A 402 21.57 -19.18 31.16
C TYR A 402 22.27 -17.83 31.01
N SER A 403 23.23 -17.57 31.89
CA SER A 403 24.21 -16.51 31.68
C SER A 403 25.21 -16.91 30.58
N LEU A 404 25.94 -15.93 30.06
CA LEU A 404 27.00 -16.18 29.09
C LEU A 404 28.06 -17.17 29.63
N ASP A 405 28.42 -17.06 30.90
CA ASP A 405 29.38 -17.98 31.56
C ASP A 405 28.83 -19.41 31.66
N GLN A 406 27.55 -19.56 31.98
CA GLN A 406 26.90 -20.88 32.02
C GLN A 406 26.82 -21.52 30.63
N ILE A 407 26.61 -20.72 29.59
CA ILE A 407 26.65 -21.20 28.19
C ILE A 407 28.07 -21.64 27.82
N ALA A 408 29.09 -20.85 28.17
CA ALA A 408 30.49 -21.21 27.93
C ALA A 408 30.86 -22.53 28.65
N GLN A 409 30.53 -22.65 29.93
CA GLN A 409 30.75 -23.88 30.69
C GLN A 409 29.99 -25.07 30.08
N TRP A 410 28.75 -24.87 29.61
CA TRP A 410 28.00 -25.92 28.92
C TRP A 410 28.74 -26.41 27.66
N VAL A 411 29.25 -25.49 26.85
CA VAL A 411 30.03 -25.82 25.64
C VAL A 411 31.29 -26.61 26.00
N GLU A 412 32.05 -26.17 27.01
CA GLU A 412 33.28 -26.85 27.47
C GLU A 412 32.99 -28.23 28.05
N THR A 413 32.02 -28.33 28.96
CA THR A 413 31.74 -29.58 29.69
C THR A 413 31.08 -30.65 28.84
N LYS A 414 30.28 -30.26 27.84
CA LYS A 414 29.62 -31.19 26.93
C LYS A 414 30.33 -31.34 25.58
N ASP A 415 31.50 -30.71 25.41
CA ASP A 415 32.25 -30.70 24.14
C ASP A 415 31.37 -30.35 22.93
N VAL A 416 30.60 -29.25 23.06
CA VAL A 416 29.63 -28.85 22.03
C VAL A 416 30.38 -28.34 20.80
N ASN A 417 30.46 -29.17 19.76
CA ASN A 417 31.15 -28.85 18.51
C ASN A 417 30.19 -28.95 17.29
N PRO A 418 29.37 -27.92 17.04
CA PRO A 418 28.32 -27.96 16.02
C PRO A 418 28.90 -28.03 14.59
N GLN A 419 28.25 -28.80 13.71
CA GLN A 419 28.59 -28.90 12.29
C GLN A 419 27.62 -28.08 11.42
N PRO A 420 28.08 -27.53 10.28
CA PRO A 420 27.21 -26.77 9.38
C PRO A 420 26.08 -27.66 8.84
N LYS A 421 24.88 -27.08 8.75
CA LYS A 421 23.71 -27.72 8.12
C LYS A 421 23.37 -26.97 6.82
N SER A 422 23.15 -27.71 5.74
CA SER A 422 22.78 -27.14 4.44
C SER A 422 21.43 -26.40 4.53
N GLY A 423 21.38 -25.18 4.01
CA GLY A 423 20.18 -24.34 3.99
C GLY A 423 19.16 -24.69 2.90
N LYS A 424 19.55 -25.49 1.90
CA LYS A 424 18.69 -25.99 0.82
C LYS A 424 17.99 -24.88 0.00
N GLN A 425 18.66 -23.76 -0.24
CA GLN A 425 18.08 -22.60 -0.92
C GLN A 425 17.53 -22.95 -2.31
N GLU A 426 18.34 -23.60 -3.16
CA GLU A 426 17.94 -23.94 -4.53
C GLU A 426 16.75 -24.92 -4.54
N LEU A 427 16.63 -25.79 -3.53
CA LEU A 427 15.46 -26.63 -3.37
C LEU A 427 14.22 -25.80 -3.04
N LEU A 428 14.32 -24.83 -2.12
CA LEU A 428 13.20 -23.96 -1.73
C LEU A 428 12.74 -23.08 -2.90
N GLU A 429 13.66 -22.54 -3.70
CA GLU A 429 13.33 -21.77 -4.90
C GLU A 429 12.64 -22.64 -5.96
N ASN A 430 13.15 -23.86 -6.18
CA ASN A 430 12.49 -24.84 -7.05
C ASN A 430 11.12 -25.29 -6.52
N ILE A 431 10.90 -25.31 -5.20
CA ILE A 431 9.59 -25.55 -4.62
C ILE A 431 8.63 -24.47 -5.11
N VAL A 432 8.97 -23.18 -4.95
CA VAL A 432 8.12 -22.05 -5.37
C VAL A 432 7.78 -22.14 -6.85
N ASN A 433 8.78 -22.36 -7.73
CA ASN A 433 8.58 -22.43 -9.18
C ASN A 433 7.59 -23.52 -9.63
N ARG A 434 7.35 -24.56 -8.83
CA ARG A 434 6.37 -25.62 -9.18
C ARG A 434 4.92 -25.22 -8.94
N TYR A 435 4.66 -24.16 -8.18
CA TYR A 435 3.31 -23.69 -7.87
C TYR A 435 2.80 -22.61 -8.82
N VAL A 436 3.69 -22.00 -9.61
CA VAL A 436 3.42 -20.76 -10.34
C VAL A 436 3.01 -21.01 -11.80
#